data_AF-A0A6J1U491-F1
#
_entry.id   AF-A0A6J1U491-F1
#
_cell.length_a   1.000
_cell.length_b   1.000
_cell.length_c   1.000
_cell.angle_alpha   90.00
_cell.angle_beta   90.00
_cell.angle_gamma   90.00
#
_symmetry.space_group_name_H-M   'P 1'
#
loop_
_entity.id
_entity.type
_entity.pdbx_description
1 polymer ?
#
loop_
_entity_poly.entity_id
_entity_poly.type
_entity_poly.pdbx_seq_one_letter_code
_entity_poly.pdbx_strand_id
1 'polypeptide(L)'
;MKVQAGGSSAPTPIGPRAHHLLHFYDNPIQTVGKSAFHHLPELRTLTLNGVSEMTDFPDLTGTTNLESLILTGSRITTLPESICEHLPNLQILDLSYNHLEELPCFTACEKLQKIALHHNEIYEIHANAFQQLVALRSL
;
A
#
# COMPACT_ATOMS: atom_id res chain seq x y z
N MET A 1 4.63 10.19 -17.10
CA MET A 1 4.52 9.21 -18.21
C MET A 1 3.09 8.70 -18.22
N LYS A 2 2.45 8.61 -19.39
CA LYS A 2 0.99 8.54 -19.57
C LYS A 2 0.30 7.43 -18.75
N VAL A 3 -0.59 7.83 -17.85
CA VAL A 3 -1.77 7.05 -17.47
C VAL A 3 -2.65 6.99 -18.72
N GLN A 4 -2.71 5.85 -19.40
CA GLN A 4 -3.56 5.69 -20.57
C GLN A 4 -4.86 5.04 -20.13
N ALA A 5 -5.80 5.89 -19.69
CA ALA A 5 -7.16 5.49 -19.38
C ALA A 5 -7.87 5.12 -20.69
N GLY A 6 -8.04 3.82 -20.92
CA GLY A 6 -9.05 3.34 -21.86
C GLY A 6 -10.42 3.52 -21.21
N GLY A 7 -11.09 4.62 -21.51
CA GLY A 7 -12.46 4.88 -21.05
C GLY A 7 -12.59 6.15 -20.22
N SER A 8 -13.42 7.06 -20.70
CA SER A 8 -13.76 8.36 -20.13
C SER A 8 -14.26 8.25 -18.68
N SER A 9 -13.38 8.52 -17.71
CA SER A 9 -13.75 9.21 -16.47
C SER A 9 -12.53 10.01 -15.98
N ALA A 10 -12.62 11.33 -16.05
CA ALA A 10 -11.59 12.20 -15.48
C ALA A 10 -11.64 12.10 -13.94
N PRO A 11 -10.51 12.10 -13.22
CA PRO A 11 -10.53 12.11 -11.77
C PRO A 11 -11.17 13.42 -11.29
N THR A 12 -12.30 13.32 -10.61
CA THR A 12 -13.01 14.47 -10.04
C THR A 12 -12.20 15.03 -8.86
N PRO A 13 -11.78 16.31 -8.87
CA PRO A 13 -11.14 16.91 -7.72
C PRO A 13 -12.21 17.21 -6.66
N ILE A 14 -12.17 16.51 -5.53
CA ILE A 14 -12.97 16.87 -4.36
C ILE A 14 -12.22 17.98 -3.61
N GLY A 15 -12.90 19.10 -3.42
CA GLY A 15 -12.35 20.37 -2.93
C GLY A 15 -11.86 20.41 -1.46
N PRO A 16 -11.82 21.60 -0.84
CA PRO A 16 -10.59 22.23 -0.34
C PRO A 16 -10.25 21.85 1.12
N ARG A 17 -9.95 20.57 1.37
CA ARG A 17 -9.18 20.12 2.53
C ARG A 17 -8.08 19.20 2.04
N ALA A 18 -6.95 19.78 1.64
CA ALA A 18 -5.84 19.08 1.01
C ALA A 18 -5.13 18.11 1.98
N HIS A 19 -5.74 16.96 2.20
CA HIS A 19 -5.03 15.71 2.48
C HIS A 19 -4.95 14.99 1.14
N HIS A 20 -3.77 14.94 0.53
CA HIS A 20 -3.59 14.30 -0.78
C HIS A 20 -3.92 12.81 -0.66
N LEU A 21 -5.06 12.43 -1.21
CA LEU A 21 -5.67 11.11 -1.14
C LEU A 21 -5.85 10.62 -2.58
N LEU A 22 -5.10 9.60 -2.98
CA LEU A 22 -5.29 8.96 -4.29
C LEU A 22 -6.17 7.72 -4.11
N HIS A 23 -7.39 7.79 -4.64
CA HIS A 23 -8.30 6.66 -4.78
C HIS A 23 -8.39 6.23 -6.24
N PHE A 24 -8.04 4.99 -6.50
CA PHE A 24 -8.40 4.31 -7.73
C PHE A 24 -9.54 3.35 -7.41
N TYR A 25 -10.77 3.80 -7.65
CA TYR A 25 -11.96 2.96 -7.60
C TYR A 25 -12.47 2.73 -9.02
N ASP A 26 -12.87 1.50 -9.32
CA ASP A 26 -13.75 1.12 -10.43
C ASP A 26 -13.33 1.65 -11.82
N ASN A 27 -12.03 1.70 -12.06
CA ASN A 27 -11.45 1.91 -13.39
C ASN A 27 -10.71 0.64 -13.80
N PRO A 28 -10.71 0.25 -15.09
CA PRO A 28 -9.95 -0.90 -15.59
C PRO A 28 -8.45 -0.56 -15.64
N ILE A 29 -7.89 -0.03 -14.54
CA ILE A 29 -6.46 0.13 -14.35
C ILE A 29 -5.94 -1.29 -14.16
N GLN A 30 -5.70 -1.94 -15.28
CA GLN A 30 -5.08 -3.26 -15.29
C GLN A 30 -3.68 -3.18 -14.70
N THR A 31 -2.96 -2.08 -14.93
CA THR A 31 -1.57 -1.93 -14.49
C THR A 31 -1.31 -0.57 -13.84
N VAL A 32 -0.62 -0.59 -12.72
CA VAL A 32 0.02 0.60 -12.14
C VAL A 32 1.52 0.45 -12.35
N GLY A 33 2.14 1.45 -12.97
CA GLY A 33 3.59 1.43 -13.18
C GLY A 33 4.32 1.42 -11.84
N LYS A 34 5.39 0.62 -11.72
CA LYS A 34 6.18 0.46 -10.49
C LYS A 34 6.54 1.81 -9.86
N SER A 35 6.95 2.80 -10.65
CA SER A 35 7.32 4.15 -10.17
C SER A 35 6.19 5.18 -10.17
N ALA A 36 4.93 4.76 -10.27
CA ALA A 36 3.79 5.69 -10.33
C ALA A 36 3.63 6.57 -9.08
N PHE A 37 4.12 6.08 -7.93
CA PHE A 37 4.05 6.78 -6.65
C PHE A 37 5.42 7.19 -6.11
N HIS A 38 6.45 7.13 -6.97
CA HIS A 38 7.79 7.53 -6.58
C HIS A 38 7.82 9.04 -6.24
N HIS A 39 8.42 9.38 -5.11
CA HIS A 39 8.66 10.73 -4.63
C HIS A 39 7.39 11.60 -4.51
N LEU A 40 6.40 11.11 -3.76
CA LEU A 40 5.21 11.88 -3.35
C LEU A 40 5.29 12.25 -1.86
N PRO A 41 6.07 13.26 -1.47
CA PRO A 41 6.31 13.59 -0.06
C PRO A 41 5.06 14.12 0.65
N GLU A 42 4.07 14.64 -0.06
CA GLU A 42 2.81 15.15 0.53
C GLU A 42 1.72 14.07 0.65
N LEU A 43 1.97 12.86 0.14
CA LEU A 43 1.00 11.78 0.13
C LEU A 43 0.83 11.21 1.54
N ARG A 44 -0.39 11.25 2.07
CA ARG A 44 -0.73 10.68 3.39
C ARG A 44 -1.51 9.38 3.30
N THR A 45 -2.27 9.21 2.23
CA THR A 45 -3.09 8.01 2.05
C THR A 45 -3.06 7.56 0.61
N LEU A 46 -2.76 6.28 0.42
CA LEU A 46 -2.77 5.61 -0.87
C LEU A 46 -3.74 4.43 -0.81
N THR A 47 -4.71 4.42 -1.71
CA THR A 47 -5.67 3.33 -1.83
C THR A 47 -5.75 2.82 -3.26
N LEU A 48 -5.29 1.58 -3.46
CA LEU A 48 -5.42 0.83 -4.70
C LEU A 48 -6.29 -0.39 -4.43
N ASN A 49 -7.44 -0.46 -5.10
CA ASN A 49 -8.36 -1.59 -4.96
C ASN A 49 -8.63 -2.20 -6.34
N GLY A 50 -8.54 -3.52 -6.44
CA GLY A 50 -8.93 -4.26 -7.65
C GLY A 50 -7.94 -4.13 -8.81
N VAL A 51 -6.65 -3.91 -8.54
CA VAL A 51 -5.62 -3.85 -9.58
C VAL A 51 -5.15 -5.26 -9.91
N SER A 52 -5.97 -6.02 -10.65
CA SER A 52 -5.83 -7.46 -10.80
C SER A 52 -4.57 -7.95 -11.49
N GLU A 53 -3.87 -7.13 -12.30
CA GLU A 53 -2.59 -7.51 -12.92
C GLU A 53 -1.38 -7.01 -12.13
N MET A 54 -1.58 -6.35 -10.99
CA MET A 54 -0.48 -5.88 -10.15
C MET A 54 0.08 -7.03 -9.32
N THR A 55 1.19 -7.58 -9.79
CA THR A 55 1.96 -8.63 -9.10
C THR A 55 3.08 -8.05 -8.23
N ASP A 56 3.63 -6.90 -8.61
CA ASP A 56 4.71 -6.24 -7.90
C ASP A 56 4.18 -5.18 -6.95
N PHE A 57 4.77 -5.09 -5.76
CA PHE A 57 4.54 -3.97 -4.85
C PHE A 57 5.04 -2.64 -5.48
N PRO A 58 4.31 -1.52 -5.33
CA PRO A 58 4.70 -0.27 -5.96
C PRO A 58 5.95 0.33 -5.30
N ASP A 59 6.74 1.06 -6.07
CA ASP A 59 7.85 1.85 -5.54
C ASP A 59 7.30 3.10 -4.84
N LEU A 60 7.40 3.09 -3.52
CA LEU A 60 6.96 4.15 -2.61
C LEU A 60 8.14 4.97 -2.07
N THR A 61 9.32 4.86 -2.69
CA THR A 61 10.51 5.62 -2.28
C THR A 61 10.21 7.12 -2.31
N GLY A 62 10.50 7.82 -1.21
CA GLY A 62 10.24 9.26 -1.08
C GLY A 62 8.79 9.63 -0.72
N THR A 63 7.93 8.66 -0.36
CA THR A 63 6.58 8.90 0.18
C THR A 63 6.54 8.83 1.72
N THR A 64 7.50 9.49 2.36
CA THR A 64 7.79 9.31 3.79
C THR A 64 6.68 9.76 4.74
N ASN A 65 5.73 10.58 4.28
CA ASN A 65 4.58 11.05 5.07
C ASN A 65 3.32 10.17 4.92
N LEU A 66 3.44 9.01 4.24
CA LEU A 66 2.32 8.10 4.11
C LEU A 66 1.92 7.52 5.47
N GLU A 67 0.65 7.67 5.82
CA GLU A 67 0.06 7.20 7.08
C GLU A 67 -0.84 5.98 6.86
N SER A 68 -1.46 5.87 5.69
CA SER A 68 -2.35 4.76 5.36
C SER A 68 -2.09 4.23 3.96
N LEU A 69 -1.80 2.93 3.89
CA LEU A 69 -1.59 2.18 2.66
C LEU A 69 -2.62 1.06 2.59
N ILE A 70 -3.48 1.11 1.58
CA ILE A 70 -4.51 0.11 1.31
C ILE A 70 -4.27 -0.41 -0.11
N LEU A 71 -3.83 -1.65 -0.24
CA LEU A 71 -3.62 -2.34 -1.50
C LEU A 71 -4.40 -3.65 -1.46
N THR A 72 -5.64 -3.65 -1.96
CA THR A 72 -6.50 -4.84 -1.90
C THR A 72 -6.96 -5.31 -3.27
N GLY A 73 -7.24 -6.60 -3.42
CA GLY A 73 -7.70 -7.16 -4.69
C GLY A 73 -6.65 -7.07 -5.81
N SER A 74 -5.37 -7.12 -5.44
CA SER A 74 -4.25 -7.24 -6.38
C SER A 74 -3.65 -8.65 -6.29
N ARG A 75 -2.61 -8.94 -7.07
CA ARG A 75 -1.93 -10.25 -7.08
C ARG A 75 -0.53 -10.18 -6.48
N ILE A 76 -0.35 -9.32 -5.48
CA ILE A 76 0.95 -9.12 -4.85
C ILE A 76 1.35 -10.39 -4.11
N THR A 77 2.52 -10.93 -4.42
CA THR A 77 3.05 -12.16 -3.79
C THR A 77 4.10 -11.90 -2.73
N THR A 78 4.83 -10.78 -2.85
CA THR A 78 5.91 -10.42 -1.93
C THR A 78 5.91 -8.92 -1.63
N LEU A 79 6.45 -8.56 -0.48
CA LEU A 79 6.69 -7.18 -0.07
C LEU A 79 8.20 -6.93 0.05
N PRO A 80 8.68 -5.70 -0.22
CA PRO A 80 10.08 -5.37 -0.02
C PRO A 80 10.42 -5.37 1.48
N GLU A 81 11.57 -5.96 1.84
CA GLU A 81 12.06 -5.97 3.24
C GLU A 81 12.24 -4.56 3.81
N SER A 82 12.59 -3.60 2.96
CA SER A 82 12.77 -2.19 3.31
C SER A 82 11.48 -1.36 3.30
N ILE A 83 10.29 -1.97 3.28
CA ILE A 83 9.02 -1.23 3.27
C ILE A 83 8.92 -0.22 4.42
N CYS A 84 9.36 -0.61 5.61
CA CYS A 84 9.32 0.24 6.80
C CYS A 84 10.40 1.33 6.80
N GLU A 85 11.51 1.15 6.07
CA GLU A 85 12.51 2.20 5.89
C GLU A 85 11.97 3.34 5.03
N HIS A 86 11.13 3.01 4.04
CA HIS A 86 10.52 3.99 3.14
C HIS A 86 9.27 4.66 3.75
N LEU A 87 8.56 3.98 4.66
CA LEU A 87 7.28 4.41 5.22
C LEU A 87 7.31 4.55 6.75
N PRO A 88 8.18 5.41 7.32
CA PRO A 88 8.36 5.52 8.78
C PRO A 88 7.13 6.08 9.52
N ASN A 89 6.19 6.69 8.80
CA ASN A 89 4.97 7.28 9.36
C ASN A 89 3.72 6.39 9.20
N LEU A 90 3.88 5.18 8.67
CA LEU A 90 2.75 4.30 8.37
C LEU A 90 2.04 3.87 9.66
N GLN A 91 0.71 4.06 9.68
CA GLN A 91 -0.16 3.71 10.80
C GLN A 91 -1.13 2.59 10.43
N ILE A 92 -1.57 2.54 9.16
CA ILE A 92 -2.52 1.55 8.67
C ILE A 92 -1.94 0.89 7.43
N LEU A 93 -1.84 -0.44 7.47
CA LEU A 93 -1.47 -1.28 6.34
C LEU A 93 -2.57 -2.30 6.09
N ASP A 94 -3.24 -2.19 4.95
CA ASP A 94 -4.21 -3.18 4.49
C ASP A 94 -3.74 -3.79 3.18
N LEU A 95 -3.38 -5.07 3.24
CA LEU A 95 -2.94 -5.89 2.11
C LEU A 95 -3.87 -7.09 1.95
N SER A 96 -5.12 -6.97 2.37
CA SER A 96 -6.10 -8.04 2.24
C SER A 96 -6.44 -8.35 0.79
N TYR A 97 -6.88 -9.58 0.52
CA TYR A 97 -7.22 -10.05 -0.83
C TYR A 97 -6.04 -9.90 -1.81
N ASN A 98 -4.86 -10.35 -1.41
CA ASN A 98 -3.68 -10.52 -2.27
C ASN A 98 -3.23 -11.99 -2.26
N HIS A 99 -2.04 -12.27 -2.76
CA HIS A 99 -1.44 -13.62 -2.79
C HIS A 99 -0.12 -13.65 -2.03
N LEU A 100 -0.01 -12.88 -0.94
CA LEU A 100 1.23 -12.84 -0.15
C LEU A 100 1.52 -14.21 0.42
N GLU A 101 2.72 -14.72 0.16
CA GLU A 101 3.18 -16.02 0.68
C GLU A 101 4.00 -15.84 1.96
N GLU A 102 4.71 -14.72 2.06
CA GLU A 102 5.61 -14.37 3.16
C GLU A 102 5.45 -12.91 3.58
N LEU A 103 5.84 -12.61 4.82
CA LEU A 103 5.81 -11.25 5.37
C LEU A 103 7.23 -10.78 5.70
N PRO A 104 7.57 -9.51 5.38
CA PRO A 104 8.81 -8.91 5.82
C PRO A 104 8.77 -8.61 7.32
N CYS A 105 9.91 -8.21 7.85
CA CYS A 105 10.00 -7.71 9.22
C CYS A 105 9.44 -6.28 9.29
N PHE A 106 8.36 -6.08 10.07
CA PHE A 106 7.75 -4.76 10.25
C PHE A 106 8.38 -3.94 11.38
N THR A 107 9.52 -4.36 11.95
CA THR A 107 10.14 -3.75 13.15
C THR A 107 10.38 -2.25 13.06
N ALA A 108 10.72 -1.73 11.87
CA ALA A 108 10.96 -0.30 11.68
C ALA A 108 9.67 0.54 11.50
N CYS A 109 8.49 -0.09 11.34
CA CYS A 109 7.21 0.59 11.26
C CYS A 109 6.64 0.88 12.66
N GLU A 110 7.35 1.62 13.51
CA GLU A 110 6.99 1.81 14.93
C GLU A 110 5.60 2.41 15.17
N LYS A 111 5.09 3.17 14.20
CA LYS A 111 3.78 3.84 14.27
C LYS A 111 2.61 2.99 13.78
N LEU A 112 2.87 1.75 13.33
CA LEU A 112 1.86 0.88 12.76
C LEU A 112 0.86 0.45 13.84
N GLN A 113 -0.41 0.80 13.64
CA GLN A 113 -1.51 0.56 14.58
C GLN A 113 -2.45 -0.53 14.09
N LYS A 114 -2.60 -0.65 12.77
CA LYS A 114 -3.48 -1.64 12.17
C LYS A 114 -2.80 -2.30 10.98
N ILE A 115 -2.83 -3.63 11.00
CA ILE A 115 -2.44 -4.48 9.89
C ILE A 115 -3.66 -5.31 9.51
N ALA A 116 -3.90 -5.50 8.21
CA ALA A 116 -4.91 -6.43 7.71
C ALA A 116 -4.30 -7.27 6.59
N LEU A 117 -4.31 -8.59 6.77
CA LEU A 117 -3.69 -9.58 5.88
C LEU A 117 -4.65 -10.71 5.49
N HIS A 118 -5.94 -10.58 5.77
CA HIS A 118 -6.92 -11.63 5.47
C HIS A 118 -7.02 -11.88 3.95
N HIS A 119 -7.35 -13.12 3.57
CA HIS A 119 -7.37 -13.55 2.16
C HIS A 119 -6.01 -13.32 1.47
N ASN A 120 -4.97 -13.93 2.04
CA ASN A 120 -3.64 -14.13 1.45
C ASN A 120 -3.25 -15.61 1.56
N GLU A 121 -2.08 -15.97 1.02
CA GLU A 121 -1.55 -17.34 1.00
C GLU A 121 -0.36 -17.50 1.98
N ILE A 122 -0.37 -16.74 3.08
CA ILE A 122 0.74 -16.69 4.03
C ILE A 122 0.85 -18.04 4.75
N TYR A 123 1.94 -18.76 4.49
CA TYR A 123 2.15 -20.10 5.05
C TYR A 123 3.03 -20.10 6.31
N GLU A 124 3.84 -19.06 6.49
CA GLU A 124 4.69 -18.87 7.67
C GLU A 124 4.70 -17.41 8.13
N ILE A 125 4.69 -17.20 9.45
CA ILE A 125 4.91 -15.91 10.08
C ILE A 125 6.09 -16.06 11.03
N HIS A 126 7.22 -15.43 10.70
CA HIS A 126 8.38 -15.44 11.59
C HIS A 126 8.08 -14.68 12.89
N ALA A 127 8.64 -15.15 14.00
CA ALA A 127 8.40 -14.58 15.34
C ALA A 127 8.81 -13.09 15.45
N ASN A 128 9.74 -12.64 14.61
CA ASN A 128 10.20 -11.26 14.55
C ASN A 128 9.36 -10.36 13.64
N ALA A 129 8.43 -10.91 12.83
CA ALA A 129 7.69 -10.15 11.82
C ALA A 129 6.95 -8.93 12.40
N PHE A 130 6.39 -9.07 13.60
CA PHE A 130 5.66 -8.02 14.31
C PHE A 130 6.38 -7.52 15.58
N GLN A 131 7.66 -7.87 15.74
CA GLN A 131 8.43 -7.45 16.91
C GLN A 131 8.59 -5.92 16.92
N GLN A 132 8.61 -5.31 18.10
CA GLN A 132 8.74 -3.85 18.29
C GLN A 132 7.57 -2.99 17.78
N LEU A 133 6.49 -3.60 17.28
CA LEU A 133 5.25 -2.89 16.94
C LEU A 133 4.43 -2.51 18.19
N VAL A 134 4.97 -1.63 19.02
CA VAL A 134 4.37 -1.21 20.30
C VAL A 134 3.05 -0.47 20.13
N ALA A 135 2.83 0.13 18.95
CA ALA A 135 1.60 0.86 18.62
C ALA A 135 0.49 -0.04 18.06
N LEU A 136 0.77 -1.32 17.77
CA LEU A 136 -0.18 -2.23 17.11
C LEU A 136 -1.38 -2.51 18.01
N ARG A 137 -2.58 -2.30 17.47
CA ARG A 137 -3.87 -2.48 18.15
C ARG A 137 -4.76 -3.50 17.45
N SER A 138 -4.52 -3.76 16.17
CA SER A 138 -5.33 -4.64 15.33
C SER A 138 -4.46 -5.34 14.30
N LEU A 139 -4.66 -6.65 14.15
CA LEU A 139 -4.01 -7.53 13.17
C LEU A 139 -5.09 -8.42 12.53
#